data_AF-A0A9Q0WVD8-F1
#
_entry.id   AF-A0A9Q0WVD8-F1
#
_cell.length_a   1.000
_cell.length_b   1.000
_cell.length_c   1.000
_cell.angle_alpha   90.00
_cell.angle_beta   90.00
_cell.angle_gamma   90.00
#
_symmetry.space_group_name_H-M   'P 1'
#
loop_
_entity.id
_entity.type
_entity.pdbx_description
1 polymer ?
#
loop_
_entity_poly.entity_id
_entity_poly.type
_entity_poly.pdbx_seq_one_letter_code
_entity_poly.pdbx_strand_id
1 'polypeptide(L)'
;MKCCSHVSKLSLNVLWPECDWEPVSLTDLITSTSVKKVYRKATLCVHPDKVQQKGATIQQKYTSEKVFDILKEAWNKFSKEELS
;
A
#
# COMPACT_ATOMS: atom_id res chain seq x y z
N MET A 1 12.64 4.70 -7.60
CA MET A 1 11.60 4.08 -8.48
C MET A 1 10.90 2.81 -7.94
N LYS A 2 11.54 1.93 -7.14
CA LYS A 2 10.94 0.64 -6.71
C LYS A 2 9.69 0.77 -5.81
N CYS A 3 9.55 1.85 -5.03
CA CYS A 3 8.35 2.07 -4.22
C CYS A 3 7.09 2.33 -5.08
N CYS A 4 7.25 3.07 -6.18
CA CYS A 4 6.15 3.41 -7.08
C CYS A 4 5.59 2.16 -7.81
N SER A 5 6.47 1.21 -8.17
CA SER A 5 6.05 -0.03 -8.86
C SER A 5 5.26 -0.99 -7.97
N HIS A 6 5.55 -1.06 -6.66
CA HIS A 6 4.81 -1.92 -5.73
C HIS A 6 3.43 -1.32 -5.40
N VAL A 7 3.37 0.01 -5.25
CA VAL A 7 2.11 0.75 -5.06
C VAL A 7 1.20 0.65 -6.29
N SER A 8 1.73 0.77 -7.51
CA SER A 8 0.90 0.60 -8.73
C SER A 8 0.47 -0.85 -8.97
N LYS A 9 1.17 -1.84 -8.38
CA LYS A 9 0.82 -3.27 -8.47
C LYS A 9 -0.26 -3.71 -7.47
N LEU A 10 -0.64 -2.85 -6.52
CA LEU A 10 -1.86 -2.99 -5.75
C LEU A 10 -3.07 -2.75 -6.67
N SER A 11 -3.34 -3.73 -7.51
CA SER A 11 -4.55 -3.86 -8.32
C SER A 11 -5.62 -4.58 -7.51
N LEU A 12 -6.89 -4.30 -7.81
CA LEU A 12 -8.08 -4.97 -7.27
C LEU A 12 -8.06 -6.51 -7.35
N ASN A 13 -7.07 -7.10 -8.02
CA ASN A 13 -6.83 -8.55 -8.04
C ASN A 13 -6.12 -9.08 -6.77
N VAL A 14 -5.39 -8.23 -6.05
CA VAL A 14 -4.68 -8.58 -4.81
C VAL A 14 -5.50 -8.20 -3.57
N LEU A 15 -6.29 -7.13 -3.68
CA LEU A 15 -7.15 -6.64 -2.60
C LEU A 15 -8.60 -7.06 -2.84
N TRP A 16 -9.37 -7.18 -1.77
CA TRP A 16 -10.79 -7.46 -1.85
C TRP A 16 -11.60 -6.17 -2.10
N PRO A 17 -12.83 -6.26 -2.66
CA PRO A 17 -13.64 -5.10 -3.06
C PRO A 17 -13.88 -4.10 -1.92
N GLU A 18 -13.94 -4.58 -0.68
CA GLU A 18 -14.22 -3.75 0.51
C GLU A 18 -12.97 -3.04 1.06
N CYS A 19 -11.81 -3.15 0.40
CA CYS A 19 -10.56 -2.57 0.87
C CYS A 19 -10.47 -1.03 0.66
N ASP A 20 -11.50 -0.40 0.08
CA ASP A 20 -11.56 1.06 -0.23
C ASP A 20 -10.28 1.59 -0.91
N TRP A 21 -9.58 0.72 -1.65
CA TRP A 21 -8.33 1.06 -2.30
C TRP A 21 -8.60 1.45 -3.75
N GLU A 22 -8.11 2.64 -4.12
CA GLU A 22 -8.16 3.13 -5.48
C GLU A 22 -6.81 2.87 -6.17
N PRO A 23 -6.79 2.21 -7.34
CA PRO A 23 -5.58 2.06 -8.13
C PRO A 23 -4.98 3.43 -8.44
N VAL A 24 -3.67 3.56 -8.23
CA VAL A 24 -2.95 4.82 -8.45
C VAL A 24 -2.01 4.69 -9.65
N SER A 25 -2.04 5.67 -10.55
CA SER A 25 -1.17 5.68 -11.73
C SER A 25 0.27 5.98 -11.34
N LEU A 26 1.24 5.46 -12.10
CA LEU A 26 2.65 5.81 -11.95
C LEU A 26 2.89 7.32 -12.15
N THR A 27 2.05 7.99 -12.95
CA THR A 27 2.08 9.45 -13.14
C THR A 27 1.72 10.23 -11.87
N ASP A 28 0.95 9.63 -10.96
CA ASP A 28 0.61 10.26 -9.67
C ASP A 28 1.72 10.05 -8.63
N LEU A 29 2.74 9.25 -8.95
CA LEU A 29 3.84 8.87 -8.07
C LEU A 29 5.18 9.50 -8.50
N ILE A 30 5.13 10.67 -9.15
CA ILE A 30 6.31 11.39 -9.66
C ILE A 30 7.04 12.15 -8.55
N THR A 31 6.33 12.74 -7.58
CA THR A 31 6.95 13.58 -6.53
C THR A 31 7.04 12.85 -5.20
N SER A 32 8.05 13.15 -4.39
CA SER A 32 8.19 12.56 -3.06
C SER A 32 6.99 12.83 -2.15
N THR A 33 6.37 14.01 -2.29
CA THR A 33 5.13 14.37 -1.60
C THR A 33 3.95 13.47 -2.02
N SER A 34 3.80 13.19 -3.32
CA SER A 34 2.71 12.35 -3.81
C SER A 34 2.92 10.88 -3.43
N VAL A 35 4.16 10.37 -3.51
CA VAL A 35 4.51 9.02 -3.04
C VAL A 35 4.19 8.85 -1.56
N LYS A 36 4.55 9.83 -0.70
CA LYS A 36 4.24 9.80 0.73
C LYS A 36 2.73 9.79 1.01
N LYS A 37 1.96 10.57 0.25
CA LYS A 37 0.49 10.63 0.38
C LYS A 37 -0.15 9.29 0.02
N VAL A 38 0.27 8.70 -1.10
CA VAL A 38 -0.28 7.42 -1.58
C VAL A 38 0.13 6.27 -0.66
N TYR A 39 1.40 6.22 -0.23
CA TYR A 39 1.87 5.23 0.73
C TYR A 39 1.02 5.24 2.01
N ARG A 40 0.78 6.42 2.59
CA ARG A 40 -0.09 6.55 3.78
C ARG A 40 -1.48 6.00 3.55
N LYS A 41 -2.12 6.36 2.42
CA LYS A 41 -3.43 5.80 2.05
C LYS A 41 -3.37 4.27 1.96
N ALA A 42 -2.37 3.72 1.27
CA ALA A 42 -2.23 2.27 1.08
C ALA A 42 -2.11 1.55 2.42
N THR A 43 -1.22 2.03 3.29
CA THR A 43 -1.02 1.44 4.62
C THR A 43 -2.26 1.47 5.50
N LEU A 44 -3.13 2.47 5.35
CA LEU A 44 -4.38 2.54 6.09
C LEU A 44 -5.42 1.53 5.57
N CYS A 45 -5.53 1.39 4.25
CA CYS A 45 -6.45 0.43 3.63
C CYS A 45 -6.12 -1.01 4.03
N VAL A 46 -4.83 -1.36 4.05
CA VAL A 46 -4.37 -2.72 4.37
C VAL A 46 -3.95 -2.89 5.83
N HIS A 47 -4.23 -1.91 6.69
CA HIS A 47 -3.84 -2.00 8.10
C HIS A 47 -4.63 -3.14 8.78
N PRO A 48 -3.98 -4.09 9.47
CA PRO A 48 -4.65 -5.25 10.03
C PRO A 48 -5.81 -4.89 10.97
N ASP A 49 -5.71 -3.81 11.75
CA ASP A 49 -6.82 -3.30 12.58
C ASP A 49 -8.04 -2.86 11.74
N LYS A 50 -7.83 -2.16 10.62
CA LYS A 50 -8.92 -1.72 9.74
C LYS A 50 -9.56 -2.89 9.00
N VAL A 51 -8.73 -3.82 8.57
CA VAL A 51 -9.18 -5.07 7.93
C VAL A 51 -9.98 -5.93 8.93
N GLN A 52 -9.51 -6.03 10.18
CA GLN A 52 -10.22 -6.69 11.28
C GLN A 52 -11.58 -6.05 11.57
N GLN A 53 -11.65 -4.71 11.64
CA GLN A 53 -12.90 -3.96 11.89
C GLN A 53 -13.97 -4.21 10.84
N LYS A 54 -13.57 -4.50 9.59
CA LYS A 54 -14.47 -4.82 8.48
C LYS A 54 -14.93 -6.28 8.43
N GLY A 55 -14.58 -7.11 9.42
CA GLY A 55 -14.99 -8.51 9.47
C GLY A 55 -14.19 -9.42 8.54
N ALA A 56 -12.92 -9.09 8.29
CA ALA A 56 -12.10 -9.82 7.33
C ALA A 56 -11.90 -11.30 7.65
N THR A 57 -11.85 -12.10 6.58
CA THR A 57 -11.54 -13.52 6.61
C THR A 57 -10.06 -13.77 6.94
N ILE A 58 -9.72 -15.01 7.31
CA ILE A 58 -8.34 -15.42 7.60
C ILE A 58 -7.40 -15.13 6.41
N GLN A 59 -7.86 -15.41 5.17
CA GLN A 59 -7.09 -15.09 3.97
C GLN A 59 -6.88 -13.59 3.78
N GLN A 60 -7.91 -12.77 4.01
CA GLN A 60 -7.78 -11.31 3.88
C GLN A 60 -6.81 -10.74 4.92
N LYS A 61 -6.82 -11.25 6.16
CA LYS A 61 -5.83 -10.86 7.18
C LYS A 61 -4.41 -11.21 6.77
N TYR A 62 -4.20 -12.43 6.30
CA TYR A 62 -2.89 -12.87 5.81
C TYR A 62 -2.39 -12.00 4.65
N THR A 63 -3.26 -11.75 3.66
CA THR A 63 -2.94 -10.86 2.54
C THR A 63 -2.64 -9.44 3.04
N SER A 64 -3.42 -8.92 3.98
CA SER A 64 -3.22 -7.57 4.54
C SER A 64 -1.86 -7.43 5.21
N GLU A 65 -1.45 -8.40 6.02
CA GLU A 65 -0.13 -8.43 6.66
C GLU A 65 0.98 -8.44 5.62
N LYS A 66 0.92 -9.37 4.65
CA LYS A 66 1.95 -9.48 3.61
C LYS A 66 2.09 -8.20 2.80
N VAL A 67 0.97 -7.60 2.41
CA VAL A 67 0.96 -6.36 1.65
C VAL A 67 1.47 -5.19 2.50
N PHE A 68 1.07 -5.12 3.77
CA PHE A 68 1.54 -4.09 4.69
C PHE A 68 3.06 -4.14 4.88
N ASP A 69 3.63 -5.34 5.06
CA ASP A 69 5.07 -5.54 5.19
C ASP A 69 5.83 -5.09 3.93
N ILE A 70 5.35 -5.50 2.75
CA ILE A 70 5.94 -5.10 1.45
C ILE A 70 5.91 -3.58 1.28
N LEU A 71 4.78 -2.94 1.62
CA LEU A 71 4.65 -1.48 1.57
C LEU A 71 5.66 -0.81 2.50
N LYS A 72 5.80 -1.32 3.73
CA LYS A 72 6.74 -0.80 4.73
C LYS A 72 8.19 -0.89 4.25
N GLU A 73 8.58 -2.03 3.68
CA GLU A 73 9.90 -2.25 3.11
C GLU A 73 10.17 -1.28 1.95
N ALA A 74 9.22 -1.15 1.03
CA ALA A 74 9.31 -0.22 -0.10
C ALA A 74 9.46 1.24 0.36
N TRP A 75 8.72 1.65 1.39
CA TRP A 75 8.81 2.98 1.97
C TRP A 75 10.12 3.24 2.69
N ASN A 76 10.62 2.27 3.46
CA ASN A 76 11.92 2.37 4.13
C ASN A 76 13.04 2.57 3.11
N LYS A 77 12.98 1.86 1.98
CA LYS A 77 13.94 2.01 0.88
C LYS A 77 13.82 3.40 0.23
N PHE A 78 12.61 3.83 -0.10
CA PHE A 78 12.35 5.16 -0.66
C PHE A 78 12.86 6.28 0.27
N SER A 79 12.60 6.16 1.57
CA SER A 79 13.02 7.16 2.56
C SER A 79 14.54 7.24 2.71
N LYS A 80 15.26 6.12 2.54
CA LYS A 80 16.73 6.11 2.57
C LYS A 80 17.36 6.66 1.28
N GLU A 81 16.74 6.45 0.12
CA GLU A 81 17.31 6.84 -1.18
C GLU A 81 16.96 8.29 -1.57
N GLU A 82 15.79 8.80 -1.20
CA GLU A 82 15.23 10.06 -1.74
C GLU A 82 14.99 11.15 -0.67
N LEU A 83 15.09 10.79 0.61
CA LEU A 83 14.92 11.71 1.76
C LEU A 83 16.19 11.79 2.64
N SER A 84 17.27 11.11 2.24
CA SER A 84 18.62 11.23 2.80
C SER A 84 19.41 12.31 2.06
#